data_AF-A0A0A9CLG2-F1
#
_entry.id   AF-A0A0A9CLG2-F1
#
_cell.length_a   1.000
_cell.length_b   1.000
_cell.length_c   1.000
_cell.angle_alpha   90.00
_cell.angle_beta   90.00
_cell.angle_gamma   90.00
#
_symmetry.space_group_name_H-M   'P 1'
#
loop_
_entity.id
_entity.type
_entity.pdbx_description
1 polymer ?
#
loop_
_entity_poly.entity_id
_entity_poly.type
_entity_poly.pdbx_seq_one_letter_code
_entity_poly.pdbx_strand_id
1 'polypeptide(L)'
;MPLLKPDRAPLPGDVKSILDEGISLFRLHQNRHGRAEPSKGSYAKEWAQWEQRLRAILFGNANYLNSIQVPFDSAVKEVLEQLKAVAKGDIKTPDTVKRKFGNIIFAAVRLTPADILGLLRKVAEKNADVNTFLNGIKLEDSLNKAHVTLAHKRGHGVAAVASYGIYQNQEVPVSFSALFYTDKLVALEAQLGTVNGEQVKSRNKWPHTTLWTAPGVAAKEANVLPQLASEGKAKRVPIDPPITISGVVDFY
;
A
#
# COMPACT_ATOMS: atom_id res chain seq x y z
N MET A 1 -3.65 -16.65 11.84
CA MET A 1 -3.63 -15.89 13.11
C MET A 1 -5.02 -15.98 13.72
N PRO A 2 -5.17 -16.31 15.01
CA PRO A 2 -6.47 -16.30 15.67
C PRO A 2 -7.04 -14.88 15.68
N LEU A 3 -8.35 -14.78 15.44
CA LEU A 3 -9.07 -13.50 15.54
C LEU A 3 -9.20 -13.14 17.03
N LEU A 4 -8.92 -11.88 17.36
CA LEU A 4 -9.03 -11.38 18.72
C LEU A 4 -10.33 -10.61 18.89
N LYS A 5 -10.97 -10.76 20.05
CA LYS A 5 -12.15 -10.00 20.41
C LYS A 5 -11.83 -8.49 20.45
N PRO A 6 -12.74 -7.62 19.95
CA PRO A 6 -12.53 -6.17 19.90
C PRO A 6 -12.62 -5.52 21.29
N ASP A 7 -13.41 -6.10 22.19
CA ASP A 7 -13.67 -5.65 23.57
C ASP A 7 -12.73 -6.31 24.60
N ARG A 8 -11.61 -6.90 24.16
CA ARG A 8 -10.67 -7.58 25.05
C ARG A 8 -10.07 -6.59 26.08
N ALA A 9 -9.97 -7.05 27.32
CA ALA A 9 -9.18 -6.36 28.34
C ALA A 9 -7.70 -6.25 27.91
N PRO A 10 -6.93 -5.27 28.42
CA PRO A 10 -5.50 -5.14 28.13
C PRO A 10 -4.71 -6.41 28.43
N LEU A 11 -3.55 -6.57 27.76
CA LEU A 11 -2.64 -7.68 28.04
C LEU A 11 -2.22 -7.66 29.52
N PRO A 12 -2.16 -8.82 30.20
CA PRO A 12 -1.55 -8.96 31.50
C PRO A 12 -0.16 -8.32 31.54
N GLY A 13 0.18 -7.67 32.65
CA GLY A 13 1.40 -6.87 32.77
C GLY A 13 2.68 -7.68 32.56
N ASP A 14 2.69 -8.93 33.01
CA ASP A 14 3.77 -9.90 32.80
C ASP A 14 3.92 -10.32 31.34
N VAL A 15 2.80 -10.58 30.63
CA VAL A 15 2.77 -10.85 29.19
C VAL A 15 3.28 -9.65 28.39
N LYS A 16 2.86 -8.44 28.76
CA LYS A 16 3.34 -7.22 28.10
C LYS A 16 4.83 -7.03 28.33
N SER A 17 5.28 -7.13 29.58
CA SER A 17 6.68 -6.94 29.97
C SER A 17 7.63 -7.91 29.24
N ILE A 18 7.28 -9.20 29.16
CA ILE A 18 8.13 -10.20 28.49
C ILE A 18 8.20 -9.98 26.97
N LEU A 19 7.14 -9.48 26.35
CA LEU A 19 7.15 -9.11 24.93
C LEU A 19 8.02 -7.87 24.67
N ASP A 20 7.91 -6.85 25.52
CA ASP A 20 8.72 -5.63 25.44
C ASP A 20 10.22 -5.93 25.65
N GLU A 21 10.54 -6.85 26.55
CA GLU A 21 11.90 -7.38 26.75
C GLU A 21 12.42 -8.06 25.47
N GLY A 22 11.60 -8.90 24.83
CA GLY A 22 11.95 -9.60 23.59
C GLY A 22 12.20 -8.64 22.43
N ILE A 23 11.37 -7.61 22.28
CA ILE A 23 11.56 -6.55 21.27
C ILE A 23 12.88 -5.81 21.53
N SER A 24 13.20 -5.54 22.79
CA SER A 24 14.45 -4.87 23.17
C SER A 24 15.68 -5.73 22.86
N LEU A 25 15.64 -7.02 23.20
CA LEU A 25 16.68 -8.01 22.84
C LEU A 25 16.86 -8.13 21.33
N PHE A 26 15.77 -8.17 20.57
CA PHE A 26 15.80 -8.21 19.12
C PHE A 26 16.48 -6.97 18.52
N ARG A 27 16.14 -5.77 19.01
CA ARG A 27 16.77 -4.51 18.58
C ARG A 27 18.25 -4.47 18.92
N LEU A 28 18.65 -4.91 20.11
CA LEU A 28 20.06 -5.01 20.51
C LEU A 28 20.86 -5.93 19.57
N HIS A 29 20.29 -7.10 19.24
CA HIS A 29 20.91 -8.02 18.30
C HIS A 29 21.01 -7.41 16.88
N GLN A 30 19.91 -6.83 16.38
CA GLN A 30 19.84 -6.21 15.06
C GLN A 30 20.86 -5.08 14.90
N ASN A 31 20.97 -4.20 15.90
CA ASN A 31 21.91 -3.07 15.88
C ASN A 31 23.38 -3.51 15.83
N ARG A 32 23.70 -4.68 16.40
CA ARG A 32 25.08 -5.19 16.47
C ARG A 32 25.47 -6.06 15.29
N HIS A 33 24.55 -6.85 14.75
CA HIS A 33 24.87 -7.90 13.79
C HIS A 33 24.21 -7.75 12.42
N GLY A 34 23.27 -6.81 12.23
CA GLY A 34 22.60 -6.54 10.95
C GLY A 34 21.76 -7.69 10.38
N ARG A 35 21.77 -8.87 11.02
CA ARG A 35 21.03 -10.08 10.63
C ARG A 35 19.86 -10.33 11.58
N ALA A 36 18.83 -10.99 11.07
CA ALA A 36 17.58 -11.28 11.77
C ALA A 36 17.56 -12.66 12.47
N GLU A 37 18.73 -13.26 12.76
CA GLU A 37 18.81 -14.56 13.44
C GLU A 37 19.27 -14.40 14.91
N PRO A 38 18.37 -14.02 15.82
CA PRO A 38 18.71 -13.76 17.22
C PRO A 38 19.09 -15.02 18.01
N SER A 39 18.83 -16.22 17.48
CA SER A 39 19.26 -17.51 18.05
C SER A 39 20.75 -17.81 17.84
N LYS A 40 21.50 -16.96 17.13
CA LYS A 40 22.95 -17.11 16.90
C LYS A 40 23.68 -15.83 17.31
N GLY A 41 24.97 -15.93 17.62
CA GLY A 41 25.83 -14.77 17.94
C GLY A 41 25.81 -14.34 19.41
N SER A 42 26.20 -13.10 19.68
CA SER A 42 26.61 -12.63 21.03
C SER A 42 25.49 -12.63 22.08
N TYR A 43 24.23 -12.71 21.67
CA TYR A 43 23.05 -12.66 22.55
C TYR A 43 22.24 -13.96 22.57
N ALA A 44 22.80 -15.06 22.04
CA ALA A 44 22.07 -16.33 21.89
C ALA A 44 21.65 -16.94 23.24
N LYS A 45 22.45 -16.73 24.30
CA LYS A 45 22.15 -17.24 25.64
C LYS A 45 20.99 -16.49 26.28
N GLU A 46 21.00 -15.17 26.19
CA GLU A 46 19.95 -14.26 26.65
C GLU A 46 18.66 -14.53 25.89
N TRP A 47 18.74 -14.78 24.58
CA TRP A 47 17.59 -15.16 23.76
C TRP A 47 16.96 -16.48 24.21
N ALA A 48 17.77 -17.51 24.47
CA ALA A 48 17.29 -18.80 24.95
C ALA A 48 16.62 -18.71 26.33
N GLN A 49 17.20 -17.91 27.24
CA GLN A 49 16.61 -17.67 28.57
C GLN A 49 15.30 -16.89 28.48
N TRP A 50 15.26 -15.86 27.62
CA TRP A 50 14.05 -15.11 27.35
C TRP A 50 12.95 -15.99 26.76
N GLU A 51 13.26 -16.87 25.81
CA GLU A 51 12.27 -17.78 25.21
C GLU A 51 11.66 -18.73 26.24
N GLN A 52 12.48 -19.28 27.15
CA GLN A 52 11.99 -20.12 28.24
C GLN A 52 11.02 -19.35 29.15
N ARG A 53 11.36 -18.11 29.53
CA ARG A 53 10.48 -17.26 30.34
C ARG A 53 9.21 -16.87 29.59
N LEU A 54 9.32 -16.53 28.32
CA LEU A 54 8.18 -16.24 27.45
C LEU A 54 7.20 -17.42 27.45
N ARG A 55 7.69 -18.64 27.19
CA ARG A 55 6.84 -19.83 27.21
C ARG A 55 6.15 -19.99 28.56
N ALA A 56 6.87 -19.90 29.68
CA ALA A 56 6.30 -20.03 31.01
C ALA A 56 5.20 -18.99 31.29
N ILE A 57 5.44 -17.72 30.94
CA ILE A 57 4.48 -16.61 31.13
C ILE A 57 3.25 -16.80 30.23
N LEU A 58 3.43 -17.19 28.96
CA LEU A 58 2.31 -17.45 28.05
C LEU A 58 1.46 -18.63 28.53
N PHE A 59 2.07 -19.71 29.03
CA PHE A 59 1.33 -20.83 29.60
C PHE A 59 0.60 -20.43 30.90
N GLY A 60 1.23 -19.66 31.77
CA GLY A 60 0.59 -19.13 32.99
C GLY A 60 -0.62 -18.23 32.69
N ASN A 61 -0.63 -17.56 31.55
CA ASN A 61 -1.70 -16.68 31.10
C ASN A 61 -2.66 -17.32 30.09
N ALA A 62 -2.59 -18.64 29.89
CA ALA A 62 -3.36 -19.34 28.84
C ALA A 62 -4.87 -19.07 28.92
N ASN A 63 -5.45 -19.01 30.13
CA ASN A 63 -6.88 -18.73 30.30
C ASN A 63 -7.28 -17.36 29.74
N TYR A 64 -6.48 -16.32 30.01
CA TYR A 64 -6.69 -15.00 29.43
C TYR A 64 -6.44 -15.02 27.91
N LEU A 65 -5.34 -15.63 27.46
CA LEU A 65 -4.99 -15.68 26.03
C LEU A 65 -6.03 -16.44 25.19
N ASN A 66 -6.72 -17.42 25.77
CA ASN A 66 -7.84 -18.13 25.14
C ASN A 66 -9.14 -17.33 25.21
N SER A 67 -9.40 -16.59 26.30
CA SER A 67 -10.64 -15.82 26.45
C SER A 67 -10.76 -14.65 25.47
N ILE A 68 -9.62 -14.08 25.06
CA ILE A 68 -9.55 -13.00 24.07
C ILE A 68 -9.64 -13.49 22.63
N GLN A 69 -9.56 -14.80 22.39
CA GLN A 69 -9.74 -15.35 21.06
C GLN A 69 -11.22 -15.43 20.73
N VAL A 70 -11.57 -15.10 19.50
CA VAL A 70 -12.89 -15.40 18.96
C VAL A 70 -12.97 -16.93 18.81
N PRO A 71 -13.96 -17.60 19.43
CA PRO A 71 -14.15 -19.03 19.26
C PRO A 71 -14.28 -19.38 17.78
N PHE A 72 -13.57 -20.42 17.35
CA PHE A 72 -13.53 -20.82 15.95
C PHE A 72 -14.94 -21.06 15.38
N ASP A 73 -15.80 -21.73 16.14
CA ASP A 73 -17.18 -22.01 15.74
C ASP A 73 -18.02 -20.74 15.54
N SER A 74 -17.74 -19.68 16.31
CA SER A 74 -18.41 -18.38 16.15
C SER A 74 -18.00 -17.73 14.83
N ALA A 75 -16.71 -17.76 14.50
CA ALA A 75 -16.19 -17.23 13.24
C ALA A 75 -16.73 -18.03 12.04
N VAL A 76 -16.79 -19.36 12.15
CA VAL A 76 -17.38 -20.23 11.12
C VAL A 76 -18.87 -19.95 10.93
N LYS A 77 -19.62 -19.77 12.02
CA LYS A 77 -21.05 -19.44 11.97
C LYS A 77 -21.30 -18.08 11.32
N GLU A 78 -20.50 -17.08 11.66
CA GLU A 78 -20.60 -15.74 11.05
C GLU A 78 -20.32 -15.79 9.55
N VAL A 79 -19.29 -16.53 9.12
CA VAL A 79 -19.00 -16.76 7.70
C VAL A 79 -20.13 -17.53 7.03
N LEU A 80 -20.71 -18.55 7.67
CA LEU A 80 -21.84 -19.31 7.14
C LEU A 80 -23.06 -18.43 6.93
N GLU A 81 -23.38 -17.54 7.87
CA GLU A 81 -24.49 -16.60 7.73
C GLU A 81 -24.24 -15.56 6.63
N GLN A 82 -23.00 -15.07 6.49
CA GLN A 82 -22.62 -14.23 5.35
C GLN A 82 -22.78 -14.97 4.02
N LEU A 83 -22.38 -16.24 3.93
CA LEU A 83 -22.55 -17.08 2.74
C LEU A 83 -24.03 -17.33 2.42
N LYS A 84 -24.88 -17.52 3.44
CA LYS A 84 -26.33 -17.64 3.25
C LYS A 84 -26.94 -16.33 2.74
N ALA A 85 -26.53 -15.18 3.29
CA ALA A 85 -27.00 -13.87 2.83
C ALA A 85 -26.56 -13.60 1.37
N VAL A 86 -25.35 -14.02 0.99
CA VAL A 86 -24.89 -14.02 -0.39
C VAL A 86 -25.76 -14.93 -1.27
N ALA A 87 -26.04 -16.16 -0.84
CA ALA A 87 -26.86 -17.11 -1.59
C ALA A 87 -28.31 -16.64 -1.78
N LYS A 88 -28.84 -15.83 -0.85
CA LYS A 88 -30.16 -15.22 -0.93
C LYS A 88 -30.21 -13.95 -1.78
N GLY A 89 -29.05 -13.41 -2.19
CA GLY A 89 -28.95 -12.17 -2.97
C GLY A 89 -29.06 -10.89 -2.13
N ASP A 90 -29.08 -10.99 -0.79
CA ASP A 90 -29.17 -9.84 0.13
C ASP A 90 -27.87 -9.02 0.16
N ILE A 91 -26.77 -9.62 -0.31
CA ILE A 91 -25.46 -8.99 -0.44
C ILE A 91 -25.03 -9.06 -1.90
N LYS A 92 -24.82 -7.90 -2.55
CA LYS A 92 -24.18 -7.85 -3.87
C LYS A 92 -22.75 -8.39 -3.75
N THR A 93 -22.53 -9.61 -4.23
CA THR A 93 -21.18 -10.13 -4.41
C THR A 93 -20.46 -9.31 -5.47
N PRO A 94 -19.22 -8.85 -5.23
CA PRO A 94 -18.40 -8.31 -6.31
C PRO A 94 -18.26 -9.37 -7.39
N ASP A 95 -18.39 -8.98 -8.67
CA ASP A 95 -18.36 -9.89 -9.81
C ASP A 95 -17.16 -10.83 -9.73
N THR A 96 -17.45 -12.13 -9.57
CA THR A 96 -16.44 -13.18 -9.39
C THR A 96 -16.08 -13.80 -10.73
N VAL A 97 -15.43 -13.01 -11.60
CA VAL A 97 -14.61 -13.62 -12.65
C VAL A 97 -13.48 -14.38 -11.94
N LYS A 98 -13.30 -15.67 -12.23
CA LYS A 98 -12.28 -16.55 -11.63
C LYS A 98 -10.92 -15.84 -11.53
N ARG A 99 -10.56 -15.41 -10.31
CA ARG A 99 -9.37 -14.62 -10.03
C ARG A 99 -8.12 -15.51 -10.02
N LYS A 100 -7.25 -15.39 -11.02
CA LYS A 100 -5.93 -16.02 -11.04
C LYS A 100 -4.90 -15.11 -10.36
N PHE A 101 -4.79 -15.16 -9.02
CA PHE A 101 -3.87 -14.29 -8.26
C PHE A 101 -2.41 -14.76 -8.19
N GLY A 102 -2.02 -15.83 -8.89
CA GLY A 102 -0.71 -16.49 -8.70
C GLY A 102 0.52 -15.59 -8.96
N ASN A 103 0.41 -14.60 -9.85
CA ASN A 103 1.54 -13.77 -10.32
C ASN A 103 1.41 -12.26 -10.07
N ILE A 104 0.44 -11.82 -9.27
CA ILE A 104 0.23 -10.38 -9.08
C ILE A 104 1.34 -9.77 -8.22
N ILE A 105 2.03 -8.80 -8.79
CA ILE A 105 3.11 -7.98 -8.25
C ILE A 105 2.53 -6.72 -7.58
N PHE A 106 1.55 -6.05 -8.19
CA PHE A 106 0.95 -4.84 -7.63
C PHE A 106 -0.49 -4.58 -8.11
N ALA A 107 -1.20 -3.76 -7.34
CA ALA A 107 -2.51 -3.21 -7.71
C ALA A 107 -2.35 -1.73 -8.09
N ALA A 108 -3.04 -1.27 -9.12
CA ALA A 108 -2.96 0.11 -9.58
C ALA A 108 -4.26 0.57 -10.23
N VAL A 109 -4.45 1.88 -10.32
CA VAL A 109 -5.46 2.50 -11.20
C VAL A 109 -4.78 2.80 -12.53
N ARG A 110 -5.14 2.07 -13.59
CA ARG A 110 -4.67 2.32 -14.96
C ARG A 110 -5.36 3.55 -15.52
N LEU A 111 -4.58 4.40 -16.18
CA LEU A 111 -5.05 5.62 -16.84
C LEU A 111 -4.85 5.46 -18.35
N THR A 112 -5.70 6.11 -19.15
CA THR A 112 -5.55 6.05 -20.60
C THR A 112 -4.52 7.10 -21.07
N PRO A 113 -3.72 6.80 -22.12
CA PRO A 113 -2.82 7.79 -22.70
C PRO A 113 -3.55 9.06 -23.16
N ALA A 114 -4.76 8.93 -23.72
CA ALA A 114 -5.54 10.06 -24.21
C ALA A 114 -5.92 11.02 -23.09
N ASP A 115 -6.37 10.51 -21.93
CA ASP A 115 -6.76 11.34 -20.78
C ASP A 115 -5.55 12.07 -20.19
N ILE A 116 -4.41 11.39 -20.08
CA ILE A 116 -3.17 11.99 -19.59
C ILE A 116 -2.68 13.07 -20.53
N LEU A 117 -2.67 12.84 -21.85
CA LEU A 117 -2.27 13.86 -22.83
C LEU A 117 -3.20 15.08 -22.78
N GLY A 118 -4.52 14.85 -22.67
CA GLY A 118 -5.51 15.91 -22.52
C GLY A 118 -5.29 16.74 -21.25
N LEU A 119 -4.94 16.10 -20.13
CA LEU A 119 -4.58 16.77 -18.89
C LEU A 119 -3.30 17.60 -19.05
N LEU A 120 -2.23 17.00 -19.59
CA LEU A 120 -0.93 17.66 -19.73
C LEU A 120 -0.99 18.87 -20.66
N ARG A 121 -1.80 18.79 -21.73
CA ARG A 121 -2.06 19.94 -22.61
C ARG A 121 -2.64 21.13 -21.84
N LYS A 122 -3.63 20.91 -20.98
CA LYS A 122 -4.21 21.98 -20.12
C LYS A 122 -3.19 22.58 -19.16
N VAL A 123 -2.26 21.78 -18.66
CA VAL A 123 -1.18 22.26 -17.77
C VAL A 123 -0.15 23.06 -18.58
N ALA A 124 0.25 22.57 -19.74
CA ALA A 124 1.21 23.21 -20.64
C ALA A 124 0.70 24.56 -21.19
N GLU A 125 -0.59 24.68 -21.50
CA GLU A 125 -1.23 25.93 -21.94
C GLU A 125 -1.08 27.06 -20.92
N LYS A 126 -0.95 26.72 -19.62
CA LYS A 126 -0.79 27.68 -18.52
C LYS A 126 0.66 27.87 -18.08
N ASN A 127 1.60 27.09 -18.60
CA ASN A 127 2.99 27.09 -18.14
C ASN A 127 3.97 26.77 -19.27
N ALA A 128 4.68 27.80 -19.75
CA ALA A 128 5.62 27.70 -20.86
C ALA A 128 6.83 26.79 -20.57
N ASP A 129 7.30 26.73 -19.32
CA ASP A 129 8.41 25.84 -18.91
C ASP A 129 7.97 24.38 -19.01
N VAL A 130 6.75 24.06 -18.56
CA VAL A 130 6.16 22.72 -18.70
C VAL A 130 6.00 22.37 -20.16
N ASN A 131 5.47 23.27 -20.98
CA ASN A 131 5.31 23.03 -22.41
C ASN A 131 6.67 22.73 -23.08
N THR A 132 7.70 23.51 -22.77
CA THR A 132 9.07 23.31 -23.29
C THR A 132 9.64 21.97 -22.84
N PHE A 133 9.49 21.64 -21.55
CA PHE A 133 9.97 20.37 -20.99
C PHE A 133 9.28 19.16 -21.64
N LEU A 134 7.96 19.17 -21.74
CA LEU A 134 7.18 18.06 -22.30
C LEU A 134 7.49 17.82 -23.78
N ASN A 135 7.69 18.88 -24.56
CA ASN A 135 8.11 18.77 -25.97
C ASN A 135 9.56 18.28 -26.14
N GLY A 136 10.38 18.37 -25.08
CA GLY A 136 11.76 17.89 -25.08
C GLY A 136 11.93 16.40 -24.75
N ILE A 137 10.85 15.70 -24.35
CA ILE A 137 10.87 14.29 -23.96
C ILE A 137 9.99 13.44 -24.88
N LYS A 138 10.35 12.16 -25.05
CA LYS A 138 9.52 11.17 -25.77
C LYS A 138 8.49 10.56 -24.84
N LEU A 139 7.42 11.31 -24.58
CA LEU A 139 6.43 10.97 -23.58
C LEU A 139 5.56 9.77 -24.02
N GLU A 140 5.17 9.73 -25.28
CA GLU A 140 4.20 8.80 -25.86
C GLU A 140 4.58 7.33 -25.63
N ASP A 141 5.87 7.01 -25.74
CA ASP A 141 6.41 5.67 -25.52
C ASP A 141 6.19 5.16 -24.08
N SER A 142 6.02 6.08 -23.13
CA SER A 142 5.93 5.79 -21.70
C SER A 142 4.48 5.77 -21.18
N LEU A 143 3.55 6.43 -21.87
CA LEU A 143 2.18 6.63 -21.39
C LEU A 143 1.32 5.38 -21.37
N ASN A 144 1.62 4.38 -22.20
CA ASN A 144 0.89 3.10 -22.21
C ASN A 144 0.95 2.36 -20.86
N LYS A 145 1.87 2.75 -19.98
CA LYS A 145 2.05 2.21 -18.63
C LYS A 145 1.63 3.21 -17.55
N ALA A 146 0.96 4.30 -17.88
CA ALA A 146 0.53 5.31 -16.90
C ALA A 146 -0.47 4.70 -15.91
N HIS A 147 -0.09 4.68 -14.63
CA HIS A 147 -0.94 4.19 -13.56
C HIS A 147 -0.59 4.84 -12.23
N VAL A 148 -1.58 4.91 -11.33
CA VAL A 148 -1.36 5.22 -9.91
C VAL A 148 -1.23 3.92 -9.15
N THR A 149 -0.06 3.65 -8.57
CA THR A 149 0.13 2.44 -7.74
C THR A 149 -0.69 2.55 -6.46
N LEU A 150 -1.53 1.55 -6.19
CA LEU A 150 -2.31 1.42 -4.96
C LEU A 150 -1.53 0.64 -3.90
N ALA A 151 -0.96 -0.50 -4.28
CA ALA A 151 -0.06 -1.25 -3.42
C ALA A 151 0.86 -2.16 -4.21
N HIS A 152 2.10 -2.32 -3.74
CA HIS A 152 3.09 -3.21 -4.33
C HIS A 152 3.43 -4.36 -3.36
N LYS A 153 3.48 -5.61 -3.85
CA LYS A 153 3.72 -6.82 -3.07
C LYS A 153 4.99 -6.74 -2.23
N ARG A 154 6.09 -6.22 -2.80
CA ARG A 154 7.37 -6.04 -2.06
C ARG A 154 7.29 -5.02 -0.93
N GLY A 155 6.44 -3.99 -1.05
CA GLY A 155 6.34 -2.91 -0.07
C GLY A 155 5.27 -3.15 0.99
N HIS A 156 4.15 -3.78 0.60
CA HIS A 156 2.94 -3.86 1.43
C HIS A 156 2.46 -5.30 1.68
N GLY A 157 3.08 -6.29 1.05
CA GLY A 157 2.70 -7.70 1.15
C GLY A 157 1.54 -8.10 0.25
N VAL A 158 1.34 -9.41 0.10
CA VAL A 158 0.32 -10.00 -0.79
C VAL A 158 -1.10 -9.62 -0.35
N ALA A 159 -1.37 -9.64 0.95
CA ALA A 159 -2.70 -9.33 1.49
C ALA A 159 -3.13 -7.89 1.16
N ALA A 160 -2.21 -6.93 1.23
CA ALA A 160 -2.50 -5.54 0.90
C ALA A 160 -2.77 -5.32 -0.59
N VAL A 161 -2.12 -6.10 -1.47
CA VAL A 161 -2.44 -6.07 -2.91
C VAL A 161 -3.81 -6.70 -3.15
N ALA A 162 -4.05 -7.88 -2.59
CA ALA A 162 -5.30 -8.62 -2.76
C ALA A 162 -6.54 -7.86 -2.22
N SER A 163 -6.38 -6.98 -1.22
CA SER A 163 -7.50 -6.20 -0.68
C SER A 163 -8.14 -5.26 -1.70
N TYR A 164 -7.42 -4.87 -2.76
CA TYR A 164 -8.00 -4.06 -3.85
C TYR A 164 -8.86 -4.88 -4.82
N GLY A 165 -8.96 -6.20 -4.63
CA GLY A 165 -9.74 -7.08 -5.50
C GLY A 165 -11.23 -6.77 -5.49
N ILE A 166 -11.71 -6.08 -4.45
CA ILE A 166 -13.08 -5.58 -4.37
C ILE A 166 -13.38 -4.47 -5.39
N TYR A 167 -12.35 -3.73 -5.85
CA TYR A 167 -12.48 -2.64 -6.81
C TYR A 167 -12.06 -3.04 -8.24
N GLN A 168 -11.66 -4.29 -8.48
CA GLN A 168 -11.16 -4.74 -9.79
C GLN A 168 -12.14 -4.41 -10.91
N ASN A 169 -11.63 -3.86 -12.02
CA ASN A 169 -12.40 -3.41 -13.19
C ASN A 169 -13.41 -2.27 -12.90
N GLN A 170 -13.40 -1.69 -11.71
CA GLN A 170 -14.22 -0.51 -11.41
C GLN A 170 -13.47 0.76 -11.79
N GLU A 171 -14.23 1.73 -12.27
CA GLU A 171 -13.73 3.08 -12.51
C GLU A 171 -13.57 3.85 -11.19
N VAL A 172 -12.45 4.56 -11.09
CA VAL A 172 -12.05 5.37 -9.94
C VAL A 172 -11.71 6.76 -10.47
N PRO A 173 -12.36 7.81 -9.96
CA PRO A 173 -11.93 9.18 -10.21
C PRO A 173 -10.53 9.40 -9.65
N VAL A 174 -9.62 9.97 -10.44
CA VAL A 174 -8.27 10.33 -10.03
C VAL A 174 -8.08 11.83 -10.25
N SER A 175 -7.93 12.56 -9.16
CA SER A 175 -7.69 14.00 -9.14
C SER A 175 -6.19 14.28 -9.11
N PHE A 176 -5.73 15.20 -9.95
CA PHE A 176 -4.32 15.58 -10.06
C PHE A 176 -4.12 17.03 -9.64
N SER A 177 -3.30 17.25 -8.61
CA SER A 177 -3.09 18.54 -7.94
C SER A 177 -1.76 19.22 -8.26
N ALA A 178 -0.78 18.47 -8.79
CA ALA A 178 0.51 19.03 -9.15
C ALA A 178 1.27 18.14 -10.14
N LEU A 179 2.05 18.78 -11.02
CA LEU A 179 3.06 18.14 -11.84
C LEU A 179 4.44 18.35 -11.20
N PHE A 180 5.22 17.29 -11.08
CA PHE A 180 6.59 17.31 -10.59
C PHE A 180 7.53 16.84 -11.69
N TYR A 181 8.63 17.55 -11.92
CA TYR A 181 9.63 17.11 -12.89
C TYR A 181 11.06 17.55 -12.56
N THR A 182 12.00 16.77 -13.04
CA THR A 182 13.41 17.13 -13.23
C THR A 182 13.78 16.89 -14.70
N ASP A 183 15.04 17.12 -15.06
CA ASP A 183 15.62 16.69 -16.34
C ASP A 183 15.48 15.18 -16.66
N LYS A 184 15.19 14.35 -15.65
CA LYS A 184 15.24 12.88 -15.74
C LYS A 184 13.93 12.17 -15.48
N LEU A 185 12.92 12.86 -14.96
CA LEU A 185 11.73 12.21 -14.45
C LEU A 185 10.58 13.20 -14.34
N VAL A 186 9.37 12.73 -14.63
CA VAL A 186 8.15 13.51 -14.47
C VAL A 186 7.02 12.64 -13.94
N ALA A 187 6.28 13.17 -12.97
CA ALA A 187 5.15 12.51 -12.37
C ALA A 187 4.05 13.51 -11.99
N LEU A 188 2.81 13.03 -11.98
CA LEU A 188 1.66 13.76 -11.47
C LEU A 188 1.31 13.28 -10.07
N GLU A 189 1.16 14.21 -9.13
CA GLU A 189 0.60 13.94 -7.80
C GLU A 189 -0.88 13.63 -7.91
N ALA A 190 -1.29 12.49 -7.34
CA ALA A 190 -2.61 11.92 -7.52
C ALA A 190 -3.35 11.78 -6.19
N GLN A 191 -4.66 12.03 -6.23
CA GLN A 191 -5.59 11.70 -5.17
C GLN A 191 -6.71 10.83 -5.75
N LEU A 192 -6.90 9.67 -5.13
CA LEU A 192 -7.92 8.71 -5.52
C LEU A 192 -9.27 9.11 -4.92
N GLY A 193 -10.32 9.00 -5.73
CA GLY A 193 -11.68 9.30 -5.35
C GLY A 193 -12.40 8.14 -4.65
N THR A 194 -13.73 8.19 -4.76
CA THR A 194 -14.63 7.28 -4.06
C THR A 194 -15.30 6.35 -5.06
N VAL A 195 -15.46 5.08 -4.68
CA VAL A 195 -16.22 4.06 -5.42
C VAL A 195 -17.28 3.50 -4.49
N ASN A 196 -18.55 3.49 -4.91
CA ASN A 196 -19.68 3.01 -4.10
C ASN A 196 -19.75 3.60 -2.68
N GLY A 197 -19.35 4.88 -2.52
CA GLY A 197 -19.31 5.55 -1.22
C GLY A 197 -18.05 5.30 -0.38
N GLU A 198 -17.14 4.41 -0.82
CA GLU A 198 -15.87 4.14 -0.15
C GLU A 198 -14.68 4.84 -0.82
N GLN A 199 -13.87 5.53 -0.04
CA GLN A 199 -12.65 6.17 -0.54
C GLN A 199 -11.58 5.11 -0.88
N VAL A 200 -11.15 5.07 -2.14
CA VAL A 200 -10.02 4.24 -2.55
C VAL A 200 -8.74 4.91 -2.04
N LYS A 201 -7.97 4.22 -1.19
CA LYS A 201 -6.71 4.75 -0.64
C LYS A 201 -5.53 4.00 -1.20
N SER A 202 -4.52 4.69 -1.69
CA SER A 202 -3.21 4.09 -1.95
C SER A 202 -2.47 3.86 -0.63
N ARG A 203 -1.67 2.80 -0.57
CA ARG A 203 -0.74 2.52 0.54
C ARG A 203 0.55 3.35 0.44
N ASN A 204 0.82 3.95 -0.73
CA ASN A 204 1.96 4.84 -0.89
C ASN A 204 1.70 6.16 -0.15
N LYS A 205 2.72 6.69 0.54
CA LYS A 205 2.63 8.00 1.24
C LYS A 205 2.33 9.14 0.28
N TRP A 206 2.88 9.05 -0.93
CA TRP A 206 2.67 10.01 -2.01
C TRP A 206 2.16 9.26 -3.25
N PRO A 207 0.84 9.15 -3.42
CA PRO A 207 0.27 8.54 -4.60
C PRO A 207 0.55 9.43 -5.82
N HIS A 208 1.05 8.83 -6.89
CA HIS A 208 1.43 9.56 -8.09
C HIS A 208 1.36 8.66 -9.31
N THR A 209 1.32 9.29 -10.49
CA THR A 209 1.49 8.64 -11.80
C THR A 209 2.86 9.05 -12.34
N THR A 210 3.78 8.09 -12.50
CA THR A 210 5.02 8.35 -13.24
C THR A 210 4.70 8.39 -14.73
N LEU A 211 5.05 9.49 -15.39
CA LEU A 211 4.72 9.73 -16.79
C LEU A 211 5.88 9.39 -17.71
N TRP A 212 7.10 9.74 -17.31
CA TRP A 212 8.31 9.49 -18.07
C TRP A 212 9.53 9.43 -17.15
N THR A 213 10.52 8.65 -17.58
CA THR A 213 11.84 8.54 -16.96
C THR A 213 12.90 8.51 -18.06
N ALA A 214 14.03 9.19 -17.82
CA ALA A 214 15.19 9.11 -18.71
C ALA A 214 15.73 7.66 -18.78
N PRO A 215 16.45 7.30 -19.87
CA PRO A 215 17.06 5.99 -19.99
C PRO A 215 17.93 5.63 -18.77
N GLY A 216 17.71 4.43 -18.22
CA GLY A 216 18.43 3.94 -17.04
C GLY A 216 17.88 4.39 -15.68
N VAL A 217 16.90 5.30 -15.65
CA VAL A 217 16.25 5.76 -14.41
C VAL A 217 15.07 4.86 -14.09
N ALA A 218 14.99 4.35 -12.86
CA ALA A 218 13.90 3.49 -12.46
C ALA A 218 12.67 4.31 -12.05
N ALA A 219 11.46 3.90 -12.47
CA ALA A 219 10.21 4.59 -12.08
C ALA A 219 10.03 4.75 -10.55
N LYS A 220 10.61 3.86 -9.74
CA LYS A 220 10.61 3.97 -8.28
C LYS A 220 11.27 5.25 -7.76
N GLU A 221 12.16 5.86 -8.53
CA GLU A 221 12.85 7.11 -8.17
C GLU A 221 11.89 8.31 -8.18
N ALA A 222 10.75 8.22 -8.87
CA ALA A 222 9.71 9.25 -8.79
C ALA A 222 9.22 9.48 -7.35
N ASN A 223 9.29 8.48 -6.46
CA ASN A 223 8.87 8.62 -5.05
C ASN A 223 9.61 9.73 -4.28
N VAL A 224 10.80 10.15 -4.72
CA VAL A 224 11.56 11.23 -4.05
C VAL A 224 11.30 12.62 -4.64
N LEU A 225 10.46 12.74 -5.68
CA LEU A 225 10.14 14.03 -6.31
C LEU A 225 9.65 15.12 -5.35
N PRO A 226 8.75 14.83 -4.39
CA PRO A 226 8.34 15.84 -3.41
C PRO A 226 9.50 16.38 -2.57
N GLN A 227 10.40 15.48 -2.16
CA GLN A 227 11.60 15.86 -1.42
C GLN A 227 12.54 16.70 -2.30
N LEU A 228 12.83 16.25 -3.53
CA LEU A 228 13.66 17.01 -4.46
C LEU A 228 13.08 18.41 -4.74
N ALA A 229 11.75 18.54 -4.83
CA ALA A 229 11.10 19.83 -5.00
C ALA A 229 11.29 20.73 -3.76
N SER A 230 11.18 20.17 -2.55
CA SER A 230 11.45 20.92 -1.31
C SER A 230 12.92 21.38 -1.19
N GLU A 231 13.83 20.64 -1.81
CA GLU A 231 15.26 20.97 -1.89
C GLU A 231 15.62 21.88 -3.10
N GLY A 232 14.64 22.28 -3.90
CA GLY A 232 14.85 23.09 -5.12
C GLY A 232 15.49 22.33 -6.30
N LYS A 233 15.63 21.01 -6.20
CA LYS A 233 16.22 20.11 -7.21
C LYS A 233 15.20 19.56 -8.20
N ALA A 234 13.91 19.71 -7.93
CA ALA A 234 12.83 19.43 -8.85
C ALA A 234 11.88 20.63 -8.94
N LYS A 235 11.18 20.73 -10.06
CA LYS A 235 10.11 21.71 -10.24
C LYS A 235 8.79 21.09 -9.78
N ARG A 236 8.01 21.86 -9.03
CA ARG A 236 6.61 21.56 -8.70
C ARG A 236 5.74 22.62 -9.34
N VAL A 237 4.79 22.19 -10.17
CA VAL A 237 3.81 23.06 -10.84
C VAL A 237 2.43 22.70 -10.29
N PRO A 238 1.83 23.55 -9.44
CA PRO A 238 0.48 23.33 -8.95
C PRO A 238 -0.55 23.31 -10.09
N ILE A 239 -1.57 22.47 -9.95
CA ILE A 239 -2.73 22.37 -10.83
C ILE A 239 -3.94 22.82 -10.02
N ASP A 240 -4.36 24.07 -10.24
CA ASP A 240 -5.50 24.68 -9.54
C ASP A 240 -6.49 25.28 -10.56
N PRO A 241 -7.77 24.83 -10.57
CA PRO A 241 -8.30 23.69 -9.80
C PRO A 241 -7.68 22.35 -10.24
N PRO A 242 -7.64 21.33 -9.35
CA PRO A 242 -7.20 19.99 -9.71
C PRO A 242 -7.99 19.42 -10.90
N ILE A 243 -7.31 18.68 -11.76
CA ILE A 243 -7.93 18.03 -12.93
C ILE A 243 -8.22 16.58 -12.58
N THR A 244 -9.49 16.18 -12.70
CA THR A 244 -9.93 14.80 -12.47
C THR A 244 -10.15 14.06 -13.78
N ILE A 245 -9.62 12.84 -13.89
CA ILE A 245 -9.90 11.89 -14.97
C ILE A 245 -10.33 10.55 -14.36
N SER A 246 -10.97 9.69 -15.15
CA SER A 246 -11.35 8.34 -14.71
C SER A 246 -10.20 7.35 -15.00
N GLY A 247 -10.02 6.37 -14.13
CA GLY A 247 -9.10 5.26 -14.34
C GLY A 247 -9.68 3.95 -13.83
N VAL A 248 -9.16 2.82 -14.28
CA VAL A 248 -9.69 1.50 -13.92
C VAL A 248 -8.73 0.76 -13.01
N VAL A 249 -9.23 0.19 -11.91
CA VAL A 249 -8.39 -0.66 -11.03
C VAL A 249 -8.04 -1.95 -11.73
N ASP A 250 -6.74 -2.24 -11.78
CA ASP A 250 -6.17 -3.43 -12.42
C ASP A 250 -5.00 -4.00 -11.60
N PHE A 251 -4.61 -5.23 -11.94
CA PHE A 251 -3.55 -5.99 -11.31
C PHE A 251 -2.47 -6.39 -12.31
N TYR A 252 -1.22 -6.27 -11.88
CA TYR A 252 -0.02 -6.54 -12.68
C TYR A 252 0.92 -7.46 -11.93
#